data_AF-A0A0Q5N2Q9-F1
#
_entry.id   AF-A0A0Q5N2Q9-F1
#
_cell.length_a   1.000
_cell.length_b   1.000
_cell.length_c   1.000
_cell.angle_alpha   90.00
_cell.angle_beta   90.00
_cell.angle_gamma   90.00
#
_symmetry.space_group_name_H-M   'P 1'
#
loop_
_entity.id
_entity.type
_entity.pdbx_description
1 polymer ?
#
loop_
_entity_poly.entity_id
_entity_poly.type
_entity_poly.pdbx_seq_one_letter_code
_entity_poly.pdbx_strand_id
1 'polypeptide(L)'
;MHAIPEGRTAMRNHRSPLARRIQRGFTLVEMAIVLAVIGLVIGAIAIAKDVQRNAEYQKIANKFAYQWKAAYDQYYQRAGGVIGDCQQAPTYMVNGSETAFAGAAAVCTRAGGSARAGIPENFTNTGFKVCNGQGYAAGQVGAGDTALATQNLRDLFNRVGVRMPPGRGEGQEDRYLYQDTNGNATELQVCFQWNPPGTASGAGNVMVVRGLTPDLARFLDQVIDGKPDSREGRFRIQGRAAHGAAVDANAPGTSWEGNNTIASGIQVNDTATGAANVGAATATGRQYDEDRVVLLTAHWIMEE
;
A
#
# COMPACT_ATOMS: atom_id res chain seq x y z
N MET A 1 -99.83 -35.73 -22.41
CA MET A 1 -99.88 -34.27 -22.58
C MET A 1 -98.56 -33.67 -22.13
N HIS A 2 -97.62 -33.42 -23.03
CA HIS A 2 -96.82 -32.18 -23.07
C HIS A 2 -95.88 -32.26 -24.27
N ALA A 3 -95.98 -31.26 -25.13
CA ALA A 3 -95.06 -30.98 -26.23
C ALA A 3 -94.08 -29.87 -25.79
N ILE A 4 -93.19 -29.47 -26.73
CA ILE A 4 -92.36 -28.24 -26.77
C ILE A 4 -90.88 -28.47 -26.31
N PRO A 5 -89.84 -27.90 -26.96
CA PRO A 5 -89.45 -27.97 -28.39
C PRO A 5 -87.92 -28.19 -28.58
N GLU A 6 -87.48 -28.45 -29.81
CA GLU A 6 -86.05 -28.42 -30.18
C GLU A 6 -85.52 -26.98 -30.22
N GLY A 7 -84.56 -26.66 -29.35
CA GLY A 7 -83.74 -25.45 -29.44
C GLY A 7 -82.49 -25.72 -30.30
N ARG A 8 -82.50 -25.26 -31.57
CA ARG A 8 -81.29 -25.19 -32.40
C ARG A 8 -80.36 -24.09 -31.89
N THR A 9 -79.30 -24.48 -31.18
CA THR A 9 -78.20 -23.59 -30.80
C THR A 9 -77.27 -23.38 -31.99
N ALA A 10 -77.38 -22.23 -32.66
CA ALA A 10 -76.44 -21.83 -33.70
C ALA A 10 -75.08 -21.49 -33.07
N MET A 11 -74.06 -22.32 -33.34
CA MET A 11 -72.67 -22.01 -33.02
C MET A 11 -72.20 -20.80 -33.82
N ARG A 12 -72.10 -19.64 -33.15
CA ARG A 12 -71.56 -18.40 -33.71
C ARG A 12 -70.04 -18.42 -33.54
N ASN A 13 -69.31 -18.84 -34.57
CA ASN A 13 -67.85 -18.78 -34.61
C ASN A 13 -67.39 -17.30 -34.55
N HIS A 14 -67.01 -16.83 -33.35
CA HIS A 14 -66.24 -15.60 -33.17
C HIS A 14 -64.81 -15.85 -33.65
N ARG A 15 -64.52 -15.49 -34.91
CA ARG A 15 -63.15 -15.34 -35.38
C ARG A 15 -62.62 -14.00 -34.89
N SER A 16 -61.97 -14.01 -33.73
CA SER A 16 -61.15 -12.88 -33.27
C SER A 16 -59.98 -12.71 -34.25
N PRO A 17 -59.78 -11.53 -34.86
CA PRO A 17 -58.60 -11.29 -35.67
C PRO A 17 -57.39 -11.26 -34.72
N LEU A 18 -56.47 -12.21 -34.86
CA LEU A 18 -55.15 -12.14 -34.26
C LEU A 18 -54.47 -10.88 -34.82
N ALA A 19 -54.37 -9.84 -34.00
CA ALA A 19 -53.57 -8.67 -34.31
C ALA A 19 -52.12 -9.13 -34.47
N ARG A 20 -51.67 -9.25 -35.72
CA ARG A 20 -50.30 -9.59 -36.07
C ARG A 20 -49.41 -8.44 -35.61
N ARG A 21 -48.76 -8.59 -34.46
CA ARG A 21 -47.67 -7.71 -34.05
C ARG A 21 -46.60 -7.84 -35.13
N ILE A 22 -46.47 -6.80 -35.95
CA ILE A 22 -45.39 -6.70 -36.93
C ILE A 22 -44.10 -6.59 -36.09
N GLN A 23 -43.39 -7.70 -35.93
CA GLN A 23 -41.99 -7.63 -35.51
C GLN A 23 -41.24 -6.98 -36.66
N ARG A 24 -40.95 -5.69 -36.52
CA ARG A 24 -39.97 -5.02 -37.37
C ARG A 24 -38.63 -5.68 -37.05
N GLY A 25 -38.12 -6.49 -37.98
CA GLY A 25 -36.78 -7.04 -37.88
C GLY A 25 -35.77 -5.90 -37.88
N PHE A 26 -34.77 -5.96 -36.99
CA PHE A 26 -33.68 -5.00 -36.98
C PHE A 26 -32.93 -5.07 -38.30
N THR A 27 -32.66 -3.90 -38.90
CA THR A 27 -31.87 -3.83 -40.12
C THR A 27 -30.40 -4.11 -39.81
N LEU A 28 -29.67 -4.63 -40.79
CA LEU A 28 -28.23 -4.90 -40.68
C LEU A 28 -27.45 -3.61 -40.33
N VAL A 29 -27.93 -2.47 -40.84
CA VAL A 29 -27.38 -1.13 -40.56
C VAL A 29 -27.61 -0.69 -39.11
N GLU A 30 -28.80 -0.90 -38.56
CA GLU A 30 -29.07 -0.57 -37.14
C GLU A 30 -28.19 -1.39 -36.19
N MET A 31 -28.04 -2.69 -36.45
CA MET A 31 -27.16 -3.53 -35.65
C MET A 31 -25.68 -3.17 -35.83
N ALA A 32 -25.25 -2.79 -37.03
CA ALA A 32 -23.88 -2.35 -37.30
C ALA A 32 -23.53 -1.06 -36.54
N ILE A 33 -24.43 -0.07 -36.52
CA ILE A 33 -24.23 1.18 -35.77
C ILE A 33 -24.22 0.89 -34.27
N VAL A 34 -25.10 0.02 -33.78
CA VAL A 34 -25.15 -0.34 -32.34
C VAL A 34 -23.84 -0.99 -31.89
N LEU A 35 -23.31 -1.96 -32.63
CA LEU A 35 -22.03 -2.59 -32.28
C LEU A 35 -20.85 -1.61 -32.37
N ALA A 36 -20.85 -0.70 -33.35
CA ALA A 36 -19.83 0.34 -33.46
C ALA A 36 -19.86 1.30 -32.26
N VAL A 37 -21.06 1.74 -31.84
CA VAL A 37 -21.24 2.59 -30.67
C VAL A 37 -20.84 1.86 -29.39
N ILE A 38 -21.24 0.60 -29.20
CA ILE A 38 -20.85 -0.20 -28.03
C ILE A 38 -19.32 -0.39 -28.00
N GLY A 39 -18.69 -0.70 -29.13
CA GLY A 39 -17.22 -0.83 -29.22
C GLY A 39 -16.49 0.45 -28.83
N LEU A 40 -16.99 1.62 -29.28
CA LEU A 40 -16.44 2.92 -28.94
C LEU A 40 -16.60 3.24 -27.43
N VAL A 41 -17.78 2.95 -26.87
CA VAL A 41 -18.07 3.17 -25.45
C VAL A 41 -17.20 2.29 -24.55
N ILE A 42 -17.07 0.99 -24.88
CA ILE A 42 -16.22 0.06 -24.11
C ILE A 42 -14.75 0.49 -24.18
N GLY A 43 -14.28 0.91 -25.36
CA GLY A 43 -12.92 1.43 -25.53
C GLY A 43 -12.63 2.65 -24.64
N ALA A 44 -13.58 3.59 -24.55
CA ALA A 44 -13.44 4.77 -23.69
C ALA A 44 -13.44 4.42 -22.18
N ILE A 45 -14.28 3.47 -21.75
CA ILE A 45 -14.36 3.05 -20.33
C ILE A 45 -13.07 2.34 -19.88
N ALA A 46 -12.44 1.54 -20.75
CA ALA A 46 -11.19 0.86 -20.42
C ALA A 46 -10.09 1.86 -20.03
N ILE A 47 -9.94 2.95 -20.80
CA ILE A 47 -8.98 4.03 -20.52
C ILE A 47 -9.34 4.77 -19.23
N ALA A 48 -10.64 5.02 -19.00
CA ALA A 48 -11.10 5.76 -17.82
C ALA A 48 -10.73 5.05 -16.50
N LYS A 49 -10.80 3.71 -16.45
CA LYS A 49 -10.42 2.92 -15.26
C LYS A 49 -8.95 3.05 -14.90
N ASP A 50 -8.07 3.05 -15.90
CA ASP A 50 -6.63 3.22 -15.69
C ASP A 50 -6.27 4.63 -15.23
N VAL A 51 -6.91 5.65 -15.83
CA VAL A 51 -6.76 7.04 -15.41
C VAL A 51 -7.20 7.23 -13.96
N GLN A 52 -8.34 6.64 -13.58
CA GLN A 52 -8.82 6.70 -12.20
C GLN A 52 -7.87 6.04 -11.21
N ARG A 53 -7.33 4.86 -11.54
CA ARG A 53 -6.32 4.17 -10.70
C ARG A 53 -5.06 5.02 -10.52
N ASN A 54 -4.55 5.58 -11.62
CA ASN A 54 -3.38 6.45 -11.58
C ASN A 54 -3.64 7.73 -10.75
N ALA A 55 -4.85 8.28 -10.82
CA ALA A 55 -5.25 9.42 -10.00
C ALA A 55 -5.32 9.07 -8.50
N GLU A 56 -5.79 7.87 -8.15
CA GLU A 56 -5.76 7.40 -6.75
C GLU A 56 -4.32 7.20 -6.25
N TYR A 57 -3.42 6.66 -7.08
CA TYR A 57 -2.00 6.56 -6.72
C TYR A 57 -1.34 7.93 -6.53
N GLN A 58 -1.60 8.89 -7.43
CA GLN A 58 -1.16 10.27 -7.28
C GLN A 58 -1.70 10.90 -5.99
N LYS A 59 -2.95 10.62 -5.64
CA LYS A 59 -3.56 11.10 -4.41
C LYS A 59 -2.88 10.51 -3.18
N ILE A 60 -2.62 9.20 -3.16
CA ILE A 60 -1.88 8.52 -2.09
C ILE A 60 -0.50 9.17 -1.91
N ALA A 61 0.26 9.35 -2.99
CA ALA A 61 1.58 9.98 -2.92
C ALA A 61 1.49 11.39 -2.30
N ASN A 62 0.65 12.26 -2.86
CA ASN A 62 0.63 13.68 -2.52
C ASN A 62 -0.11 14.01 -1.22
N LYS A 63 -1.16 13.26 -0.88
CA LYS A 63 -2.01 13.53 0.29
C LYS A 63 -1.65 12.70 1.51
N PHE A 64 -0.87 11.65 1.35
CA PHE A 64 -0.47 10.78 2.45
C PHE A 64 1.06 10.67 2.57
N ALA A 65 1.74 10.05 1.61
CA ALA A 65 3.17 9.74 1.73
C ALA A 65 4.05 11.00 1.88
N TYR A 66 3.90 11.98 0.97
CA TYR A 66 4.63 13.25 1.04
C TYR A 66 4.25 14.09 2.25
N GLN A 67 2.99 14.03 2.70
CA GLN A 67 2.57 14.76 3.90
C GLN A 67 3.27 14.21 5.14
N TRP A 68 3.45 12.88 5.23
CA TRP A 68 4.21 12.27 6.32
C TRP A 68 5.71 12.58 6.25
N LYS A 69 6.30 12.64 5.04
CA LYS A 69 7.67 13.14 4.87
C LYS A 69 7.80 14.59 5.37
N ALA A 70 6.91 15.48 4.95
CA ALA A 70 6.91 16.87 5.39
C ALA A 70 6.70 17.00 6.91
N ALA A 71 5.85 16.15 7.49
CA ALA A 71 5.60 16.13 8.93
C ALA A 71 6.83 15.69 9.74
N TYR A 72 7.62 14.73 9.23
CA TYR A 72 8.92 14.38 9.81
C TYR A 72 9.87 15.57 9.81
N ASP A 73 10.00 16.27 8.67
CA ASP A 73 10.91 17.42 8.55
C ASP A 73 10.50 18.55 9.49
N GLN A 74 9.19 18.80 9.59
CA GLN A 74 8.64 19.78 10.54
C GLN A 74 8.86 19.36 12.00
N TYR A 75 8.76 18.07 12.32
CA TYR A 75 9.12 17.55 13.64
C TYR A 75 10.57 17.85 13.96
N TYR A 76 11.48 17.53 13.05
CA TYR A 76 12.90 17.79 13.24
C TYR A 76 13.20 19.27 13.47
N GLN A 77 12.64 20.16 12.63
CA GLN A 77 12.79 21.61 12.75
C GLN A 77 12.27 22.18 14.09
N ARG A 78 11.21 21.60 14.65
CA ARG A 78 10.58 22.09 15.90
C ARG A 78 11.16 21.45 17.15
N ALA A 79 11.55 20.17 17.09
CA ALA A 79 12.12 19.44 18.21
C ALA A 79 13.65 19.63 18.33
N GLY A 80 14.34 19.97 17.23
CA GLY A 80 15.80 19.97 17.18
C GLY A 80 16.42 18.57 17.26
N GLY A 81 15.65 17.53 16.96
CA GLY A 81 16.05 16.12 16.99
C GLY A 81 15.00 15.25 16.30
N VAL A 82 15.38 14.02 15.99
CA VAL A 82 14.51 13.09 15.25
C VAL A 82 13.43 12.48 16.14
N ILE A 83 12.41 11.86 15.51
CA ILE A 83 11.23 11.34 16.19
C ILE A 83 11.63 10.35 17.30
N GLY A 84 11.22 10.64 18.53
CA GLY A 84 11.45 9.76 19.69
C GLY A 84 12.92 9.70 20.17
N ASP A 85 13.79 10.58 19.69
CA ASP A 85 15.16 10.72 20.19
C ASP A 85 15.21 11.54 21.49
N CYS A 86 16.31 11.43 22.22
CA CYS A 86 16.53 12.14 23.46
C CYS A 86 17.14 13.53 23.23
N GLN A 87 16.41 14.60 23.52
CA GLN A 87 16.97 15.97 23.40
C GLN A 87 18.16 16.24 24.33
N GLN A 88 18.22 15.57 25.49
CA GLN A 88 19.32 15.73 26.45
C GLN A 88 20.57 14.90 26.08
N ALA A 89 20.41 13.92 25.20
CA ALA A 89 21.49 13.06 24.70
C ALA A 89 21.12 12.57 23.31
N PRO A 90 21.22 13.45 22.29
CA PRO A 90 20.81 13.13 20.95
C PRO A 90 21.66 11.98 20.42
N THR A 91 20.97 10.96 19.92
CA THR A 91 21.57 9.80 19.27
C THR A 91 21.44 9.87 17.76
N TYR A 92 20.61 10.78 17.26
CA TYR A 92 20.28 10.95 15.86
C TYR A 92 19.52 9.76 15.25
N MET A 93 18.98 8.88 16.09
CA MET A 93 18.20 7.72 15.68
C MET A 93 16.74 7.93 16.03
N VAL A 94 15.84 7.62 15.10
CA VAL A 94 14.43 7.45 15.44
C VAL A 94 14.32 6.41 16.56
N ASN A 95 13.48 6.71 17.56
CA ASN A 95 13.39 5.96 18.81
C ASN A 95 14.67 5.93 19.66
N GLY A 96 15.56 6.91 19.48
CA GLY A 96 16.84 6.98 20.18
C GLY A 96 16.75 6.93 21.71
N SER A 97 15.66 7.44 22.29
CA SER A 97 15.48 7.46 23.76
C SER A 97 15.29 6.08 24.40
N GLU A 98 14.87 5.07 23.63
CA GLU A 98 14.69 3.68 24.08
C GLU A 98 15.89 2.78 23.78
N THR A 99 16.94 3.33 23.15
CA THR A 99 18.17 2.59 22.88
C THR A 99 18.95 2.35 24.17
N ALA A 100 19.85 1.38 24.13
CA ALA A 100 20.69 1.01 25.27
C ALA A 100 22.16 1.29 24.97
N PHE A 101 22.92 1.69 25.99
CA PHE A 101 24.36 1.91 25.89
C PHE A 101 25.06 1.17 27.02
N ALA A 102 26.07 0.36 26.70
CA ALA A 102 26.85 -0.42 27.67
C ALA A 102 25.98 -1.20 28.70
N GLY A 103 24.85 -1.76 28.25
CA GLY A 103 23.93 -2.55 29.08
C GLY A 103 22.97 -1.76 29.96
N ALA A 104 22.99 -0.42 29.93
CA ALA A 104 22.00 0.42 30.59
C ALA A 104 20.87 0.81 29.63
N ALA A 105 19.62 0.59 30.04
CA ALA A 105 18.43 0.94 29.27
C ALA A 105 18.15 2.45 29.27
N ALA A 106 17.52 2.91 28.18
CA ALA A 106 17.00 4.26 27.97
C ALA A 106 18.02 5.39 28.13
N VAL A 107 18.58 5.85 27.01
CA VAL A 107 19.55 6.96 26.95
C VAL A 107 19.05 8.22 27.67
N CYS A 108 17.74 8.45 27.71
CA CYS A 108 17.14 9.60 28.40
C CYS A 108 17.08 9.53 29.92
N THR A 109 17.11 8.34 30.52
CA THR A 109 16.85 8.17 31.96
C THR A 109 17.88 7.24 32.56
N ARG A 110 19.15 7.65 32.55
CA ARG A 110 20.21 6.90 33.22
C ARG A 110 20.21 7.20 34.73
N ALA A 111 19.86 6.21 35.54
CA ALA A 111 20.08 6.29 36.99
C ALA A 111 21.59 6.40 37.29
N GLY A 112 22.03 7.47 37.96
CA GLY A 112 23.40 7.63 38.45
C GLY A 112 24.44 8.14 37.44
N GLY A 113 24.06 8.74 36.30
CA GLY A 113 25.01 9.36 35.38
C GLY A 113 24.37 10.34 34.40
N SER A 114 25.20 11.10 33.67
CA SER A 114 24.74 12.01 32.62
C SER A 114 24.30 11.26 31.36
N ALA A 115 23.30 11.81 30.67
CA ALA A 115 22.89 11.37 29.34
C ALA A 115 24.10 11.51 28.38
N ARG A 116 24.35 10.50 27.52
CA ARG A 116 25.50 10.48 26.59
C ARG A 116 25.02 10.56 25.16
N ALA A 117 25.31 11.68 24.50
CA ALA A 117 25.30 11.73 23.04
C ALA A 117 26.36 10.76 22.48
N GLY A 118 26.12 10.21 21.30
CA GLY A 118 27.03 9.29 20.65
C GLY A 118 26.57 8.95 19.25
N ILE A 119 27.44 8.29 18.48
CA ILE A 119 27.10 7.76 17.17
C ILE A 119 26.41 6.38 17.29
N PRO A 120 25.49 6.05 16.36
CA PRO A 120 24.64 4.85 16.41
C PRO A 120 25.36 3.52 16.69
N GLU A 121 26.62 3.38 16.29
CA GLU A 121 27.42 2.15 16.42
C GLU A 121 27.66 1.72 17.87
N ASN A 122 27.49 2.62 18.83
CA ASN A 122 27.71 2.34 20.24
C ASN A 122 26.44 1.91 20.99
N PHE A 123 25.29 1.90 20.31
CA PHE A 123 24.00 1.63 20.92
C PHE A 123 23.47 0.26 20.51
N THR A 124 22.78 -0.40 21.44
CA THR A 124 22.00 -1.61 21.21
C THR A 124 20.51 -1.32 21.38
N ASN A 125 19.65 -2.30 21.13
CA ASN A 125 18.19 -2.13 21.17
C ASN A 125 17.70 -1.01 20.22
N THR A 126 18.28 -0.94 19.02
CA THR A 126 17.96 0.05 18.00
C THR A 126 16.94 -0.50 16.99
N GLY A 127 16.33 0.39 16.21
CA GLY A 127 15.50 0.04 15.05
C GLY A 127 14.08 -0.40 15.35
N PHE A 128 13.63 -0.33 16.61
CA PHE A 128 12.21 -0.46 16.91
C PHE A 128 11.42 0.67 16.24
N LYS A 129 10.33 0.30 15.57
CA LYS A 129 9.53 1.22 14.77
C LYS A 129 8.53 1.97 15.64
N VAL A 130 8.38 3.26 15.35
CA VAL A 130 7.46 4.18 16.00
C VAL A 130 6.27 4.43 15.06
N CYS A 131 5.10 3.95 15.45
CA CYS A 131 3.82 4.14 14.75
C CYS A 131 2.66 4.09 15.75
N ASN A 132 1.42 4.24 15.28
CA ASN A 132 0.26 4.11 16.14
C ASN A 132 -0.25 2.66 16.17
N GLY A 133 0.47 1.83 16.93
CA GLY A 133 0.24 0.39 17.04
C GLY A 133 0.72 -0.40 15.82
N GLN A 134 0.69 -1.72 15.90
CA GLN A 134 1.29 -2.59 14.89
C GLN A 134 0.58 -2.57 13.53
N GLY A 135 -0.73 -2.30 13.45
CA GLY A 135 -1.49 -2.29 12.20
C GLY A 135 -1.64 -3.67 11.54
N TYR A 136 -0.57 -4.14 10.92
CA TYR A 136 -0.41 -5.51 10.41
C TYR A 136 0.41 -6.37 11.36
N ALA A 137 0.11 -7.68 11.42
CA ALA A 137 0.96 -8.62 12.14
C ALA A 137 2.40 -8.59 11.57
N ALA A 138 3.39 -8.82 12.42
CA ALA A 138 4.79 -8.81 12.02
C ALA A 138 5.04 -9.81 10.88
N GLY A 139 5.63 -9.33 9.78
CA GLY A 139 5.94 -10.15 8.61
C GLY A 139 4.77 -10.37 7.63
N GLN A 140 3.55 -9.93 7.97
CA GLN A 140 2.35 -10.22 7.17
C GLN A 140 2.35 -9.52 5.80
N VAL A 141 2.87 -8.30 5.73
CA VAL A 141 2.86 -7.45 4.52
C VAL A 141 4.28 -7.19 4.00
N GLY A 142 5.15 -8.18 4.22
CA GLY A 142 6.59 -8.11 3.92
C GLY A 142 7.42 -8.62 5.09
N ALA A 143 8.43 -9.43 4.79
CA ALA A 143 9.36 -9.95 5.79
C ALA A 143 10.29 -8.85 6.34
N GLY A 144 10.89 -9.09 7.50
CA GLY A 144 11.89 -8.19 8.09
C GLY A 144 11.32 -7.06 8.96
N ASP A 145 10.06 -7.16 9.39
CA ASP A 145 9.45 -6.22 10.33
C ASP A 145 10.24 -6.17 11.64
N THR A 146 10.55 -4.97 12.11
CA THR A 146 11.12 -4.74 13.45
C THR A 146 10.00 -4.68 14.50
N ALA A 147 10.38 -4.84 15.78
CA ALA A 147 9.48 -4.72 16.91
C ALA A 147 8.95 -3.28 17.08
N LEU A 148 7.83 -3.12 17.79
CA LEU A 148 7.30 -1.79 18.13
C LEU A 148 8.17 -1.13 19.19
N ALA A 149 8.35 0.19 19.06
CA ALA A 149 8.77 1.03 20.18
C ALA A 149 7.69 1.06 21.28
N THR A 150 8.08 1.41 22.50
CA THR A 150 7.10 1.73 23.55
C THR A 150 6.47 3.11 23.29
N GLN A 151 7.23 4.03 22.70
CA GLN A 151 6.79 5.34 22.26
C GLN A 151 5.70 5.27 21.18
N ASN A 152 4.68 6.11 21.32
CA ASN A 152 3.61 6.26 20.35
C ASN A 152 3.84 7.48 19.44
N LEU A 153 3.71 7.29 18.12
CA LEU A 153 3.94 8.35 17.14
C LEU A 153 3.05 9.59 17.38
N ARG A 154 1.78 9.36 17.70
CA ARG A 154 0.80 10.43 17.93
C ARG A 154 1.19 11.31 19.11
N ASP A 155 1.59 10.68 20.21
CA ASP A 155 1.98 11.37 21.44
C ASP A 155 3.24 12.22 21.22
N LEU A 156 4.19 11.73 20.42
CA LEU A 156 5.38 12.48 20.06
C LEU A 156 5.05 13.75 19.27
N PHE A 157 4.23 13.63 18.23
CA PHE A 157 3.81 14.77 17.42
C PHE A 157 2.99 15.79 18.23
N ASN A 158 2.06 15.32 19.06
CA ASN A 158 1.27 16.18 19.93
C ASN A 158 2.13 16.93 20.96
N ARG A 159 3.09 16.25 21.58
CA ARG A 159 4.03 16.86 22.55
C ARG A 159 4.84 17.99 21.90
N VAL A 160 5.28 17.79 20.66
CA VAL A 160 6.02 18.79 19.90
C VAL A 160 5.08 19.71 19.13
N GLY A 161 3.75 19.64 19.28
CA GLY A 161 2.83 20.55 18.60
C GLY A 161 2.96 20.60 17.07
N VAL A 162 3.38 19.50 16.44
CA VAL A 162 3.40 19.35 14.97
C VAL A 162 2.10 18.68 14.55
N ARG A 163 1.38 19.31 13.61
CA ARG A 163 0.12 18.78 13.11
C ARG A 163 0.40 17.54 12.27
N MET A 164 -0.20 16.42 12.65
CA MET A 164 -0.13 15.19 11.85
C MET A 164 -0.89 15.33 10.53
N PRO A 165 -0.42 14.67 9.46
CA PRO A 165 -1.16 14.54 8.20
C PRO A 165 -2.56 13.93 8.38
N PRO A 166 -3.48 14.18 7.44
CA PRO A 166 -4.74 13.46 7.42
C PRO A 166 -4.51 11.97 7.13
N GLY A 167 -5.15 11.11 7.90
CA GLY A 167 -5.19 9.66 7.68
C GLY A 167 -6.62 9.11 7.73
N ARG A 168 -6.81 7.93 8.30
CA ARG A 168 -8.12 7.26 8.38
C ARG A 168 -9.07 7.87 9.42
N GLY A 169 -8.56 8.66 10.34
CA GLY A 169 -9.35 9.31 11.39
C GLY A 169 -8.48 9.75 12.55
N GLU A 170 -9.13 10.28 13.57
CA GLU A 170 -8.46 10.66 14.81
C GLU A 170 -7.85 9.42 15.47
N GLY A 171 -6.54 9.47 15.76
CA GLY A 171 -5.82 8.32 16.33
C GLY A 171 -5.49 7.23 15.33
N GLN A 172 -5.69 7.47 14.03
CA GLN A 172 -5.29 6.58 12.94
C GLN A 172 -4.76 7.43 11.76
N GLU A 173 -4.07 8.53 12.08
CA GLU A 173 -3.48 9.44 11.10
C GLU A 173 -2.38 8.76 10.29
N ASP A 174 -1.67 7.80 10.88
CA ASP A 174 -0.60 7.02 10.26
C ASP A 174 -1.10 5.98 9.25
N ARG A 175 -2.41 5.99 8.95
CA ARG A 175 -3.06 5.02 8.07
C ARG A 175 -3.79 5.67 6.91
N TYR A 176 -3.84 4.98 5.78
CA TYR A 176 -4.61 5.40 4.60
C TYR A 176 -5.30 4.21 3.93
N LEU A 177 -6.61 4.31 3.70
CA LEU A 177 -7.39 3.27 3.04
C LEU A 177 -7.41 3.48 1.53
N TYR A 178 -7.18 2.42 0.76
CA TYR A 178 -7.33 2.39 -0.69
C TYR A 178 -7.85 1.03 -1.16
N GLN A 179 -8.13 0.89 -2.45
CA GLN A 179 -8.55 -0.37 -3.06
C GLN A 179 -7.42 -0.95 -3.91
N ASP A 180 -7.23 -2.26 -3.82
CA ASP A 180 -6.36 -2.97 -4.76
C ASP A 180 -7.05 -3.14 -6.13
N THR A 181 -6.34 -3.73 -7.10
CA THR A 181 -6.87 -3.92 -8.46
C THR A 181 -8.03 -4.90 -8.55
N ASN A 182 -8.25 -5.73 -7.53
CA ASN A 182 -9.37 -6.66 -7.43
C ASN A 182 -10.56 -6.04 -6.69
N GLY A 183 -10.44 -4.77 -6.24
CA GLY A 183 -11.47 -4.05 -5.50
C GLY A 183 -11.47 -4.31 -4.00
N ASN A 184 -10.51 -5.08 -3.48
CA ASN A 184 -10.42 -5.36 -2.05
C ASN A 184 -9.83 -4.16 -1.30
N ALA A 185 -10.39 -3.90 -0.12
CA ALA A 185 -9.92 -2.84 0.76
C ALA A 185 -8.51 -3.16 1.29
N THR A 186 -7.57 -2.23 1.12
CA THR A 186 -6.20 -2.31 1.62
C THR A 186 -5.81 -1.03 2.35
N GLU A 187 -4.94 -1.16 3.34
CA GLU A 187 -4.50 -0.05 4.20
C GLU A 187 -2.99 0.15 4.08
N LEU A 188 -2.56 1.39 3.88
CA LEU A 188 -1.18 1.79 4.11
C LEU A 188 -0.99 2.14 5.57
N GLN A 189 0.17 1.81 6.12
CA GLN A 189 0.60 2.32 7.42
C GLN A 189 2.00 2.93 7.32
N VAL A 190 2.18 4.11 7.92
CA VAL A 190 3.46 4.78 8.07
C VAL A 190 4.03 4.52 9.47
N CYS A 191 5.28 4.09 9.53
CA CYS A 191 6.08 4.05 10.76
C CYS A 191 7.39 4.80 10.52
N PHE A 192 8.08 5.17 11.58
CA PHE A 192 9.47 5.66 11.49
C PHE A 192 10.39 4.73 12.26
N GLN A 193 11.58 4.46 11.74
CA GLN A 193 12.58 3.65 12.45
C GLN A 193 14.00 4.05 12.05
N TRP A 194 14.97 3.60 12.83
CA TRP A 194 16.38 3.66 12.48
C TRP A 194 16.83 2.32 11.87
N ASN A 195 17.51 2.39 10.72
CA ASN A 195 18.15 1.23 10.10
C ASN A 195 19.66 1.26 10.36
N PRO A 196 20.26 0.19 10.91
CA PRO A 196 21.70 0.14 11.13
C PRO A 196 22.49 0.20 9.81
N PRO A 197 23.76 0.64 9.85
CA PRO A 197 24.65 0.59 8.69
C PRO A 197 24.67 -0.78 8.02
N GLY A 198 24.67 -0.80 6.67
CA GLY A 198 24.63 -2.04 5.88
C GLY A 198 23.22 -2.59 5.60
N THR A 199 22.16 -1.98 6.13
CA THR A 199 20.78 -2.35 5.78
C THR A 199 20.52 -2.09 4.28
N ALA A 200 20.20 -3.15 3.53
CA ALA A 200 20.09 -3.09 2.06
C ALA A 200 19.03 -2.09 1.56
N SER A 201 17.91 -1.99 2.27
CA SER A 201 16.81 -1.07 1.99
C SER A 201 17.10 0.40 2.39
N GLY A 202 18.35 0.72 2.74
CA GLY A 202 18.77 2.04 3.21
C GLY A 202 19.10 2.03 4.70
N ALA A 203 20.28 2.57 5.04
CA ALA A 203 20.70 2.82 6.41
C ALA A 203 20.33 4.25 6.83
N GLY A 204 20.18 4.49 8.13
CA GLY A 204 19.79 5.79 8.66
C GLY A 204 18.35 5.84 9.15
N ASN A 205 17.82 7.05 9.36
CA ASN A 205 16.41 7.26 9.65
C ASN A 205 15.57 6.99 8.40
N VAL A 206 14.55 6.15 8.53
CA VAL A 206 13.66 5.80 7.42
C VAL A 206 12.20 5.96 7.83
N MET A 207 11.37 6.34 6.86
CA MET A 207 9.93 6.14 6.93
C MET A 207 9.60 4.77 6.35
N VAL A 208 9.00 3.91 7.16
CA VAL A 208 8.52 2.58 6.76
C VAL A 208 7.11 2.73 6.23
N VAL A 209 6.91 2.38 4.97
CA VAL A 209 5.59 2.37 4.31
C VAL A 209 5.16 0.93 4.13
N ARG A 210 4.18 0.49 4.94
CA ARG A 210 3.67 -0.88 4.98
C ARG A 210 2.35 -0.98 4.21
N GLY A 211 2.08 -2.15 3.64
CA GLY A 211 0.79 -2.44 2.99
C GLY A 211 0.68 -1.97 1.54
N LEU A 212 1.80 -1.90 0.82
CA LEU A 212 1.85 -1.46 -0.58
C LEU A 212 1.49 -2.61 -1.53
N THR A 213 0.60 -2.39 -2.48
CA THR A 213 0.50 -3.28 -3.65
C THR A 213 1.73 -3.06 -4.56
N PRO A 214 2.18 -4.08 -5.31
CA PRO A 214 3.35 -3.96 -6.17
C PRO A 214 3.29 -2.77 -7.15
N ASP A 215 2.15 -2.51 -7.76
CA ASP A 215 2.00 -1.37 -8.68
C ASP A 215 2.03 -0.01 -7.97
N LEU A 216 1.45 0.09 -6.76
CA LEU A 216 1.57 1.30 -5.97
C LEU A 216 3.02 1.55 -5.54
N ALA A 217 3.75 0.47 -5.21
CA ALA A 217 5.15 0.57 -4.83
C ALA A 217 6.01 1.11 -5.99
N ARG A 218 5.87 0.55 -7.20
CA ARG A 218 6.51 1.06 -8.42
C ARG A 218 6.17 2.52 -8.70
N PHE A 219 4.89 2.86 -8.52
CA PHE A 219 4.43 4.21 -8.77
C PHE A 219 5.05 5.21 -7.78
N LEU A 220 5.05 4.89 -6.48
CA LEU A 220 5.66 5.76 -5.47
C LEU A 220 7.14 5.94 -5.71
N ASP A 221 7.84 4.86 -6.02
CA ASP A 221 9.25 4.85 -6.33
C ASP A 221 9.59 5.76 -7.52
N GLN A 222 8.89 5.57 -8.64
CA GLN A 222 9.02 6.42 -9.82
C GLN A 222 8.76 7.90 -9.52
N VAL A 223 7.81 8.22 -8.63
CA VAL A 223 7.51 9.61 -8.26
C VAL A 223 8.55 10.17 -7.27
N ILE A 224 9.16 9.33 -6.43
CA ILE A 224 10.13 9.72 -5.40
C ILE A 224 11.53 9.93 -5.99
N ASP A 225 12.04 9.02 -6.82
CA ASP A 225 13.42 9.09 -7.34
C ASP A 225 13.55 8.81 -8.85
N GLY A 226 12.42 8.71 -9.56
CA GLY A 226 12.38 8.76 -11.02
C GLY A 226 12.54 7.41 -11.72
N LYS A 227 12.79 6.32 -10.99
CA LYS A 227 12.91 4.97 -11.55
C LYS A 227 12.12 3.96 -10.71
N PRO A 228 11.35 3.06 -11.33
CA PRO A 228 10.63 2.00 -10.60
C PRO A 228 11.55 0.79 -10.35
N ASP A 229 12.51 0.93 -9.45
CA ASP A 229 13.40 -0.14 -9.00
C ASP A 229 13.38 -0.33 -7.47
N SER A 230 13.27 -1.57 -7.01
CA SER A 230 13.04 -1.84 -5.59
C SER A 230 14.29 -1.73 -4.70
N ARG A 231 15.47 -1.46 -5.28
CA ARG A 231 16.77 -1.63 -4.61
C ARG A 231 17.62 -0.39 -4.56
N GLU A 232 17.47 0.50 -5.53
CA GLU A 232 18.31 1.68 -5.66
C GLU A 232 17.51 2.89 -5.19
N GLY A 233 18.05 4.09 -5.40
CA GLY A 233 17.32 5.30 -5.03
C GLY A 233 17.02 5.43 -3.53
N ARG A 234 15.91 6.10 -3.22
CA ARG A 234 15.52 6.48 -1.85
C ARG A 234 14.36 5.67 -1.31
N PHE A 235 13.65 4.94 -2.17
CA PHE A 235 12.46 4.18 -1.79
C PHE A 235 12.63 2.69 -2.11
N ARG A 236 13.04 1.91 -1.11
CA ARG A 236 13.51 0.53 -1.33
C ARG A 236 12.66 -0.49 -0.62
N ILE A 237 12.51 -1.68 -1.20
CA ILE A 237 11.79 -2.77 -0.55
C ILE A 237 12.51 -3.24 0.73
N GLN A 238 11.75 -3.47 1.79
CA GLN A 238 12.23 -4.03 3.05
C GLN A 238 12.59 -5.52 2.92
N GLY A 239 13.56 -5.97 3.71
CA GLY A 239 13.85 -7.39 3.91
C GLY A 239 14.72 -8.02 2.82
N ARG A 240 15.27 -7.20 1.91
CA ARG A 240 16.18 -7.68 0.88
C ARG A 240 17.55 -7.99 1.46
N ALA A 241 18.15 -9.11 1.02
CA ALA A 241 19.53 -9.41 1.32
C ALA A 241 20.45 -8.33 0.72
N ALA A 242 21.49 -7.93 1.46
CA ALA A 242 22.53 -7.06 0.95
C ALA A 242 23.22 -7.69 -0.26
N HIS A 243 23.77 -6.86 -1.14
CA HIS A 243 24.61 -7.34 -2.24
C HIS A 243 25.84 -8.04 -1.65
N GLY A 244 26.12 -9.24 -2.16
CA GLY A 244 27.17 -10.11 -1.65
C GLY A 244 28.34 -10.30 -2.61
N ALA A 245 28.15 -9.95 -3.89
CA ALA A 245 29.15 -10.16 -4.92
C ALA A 245 29.56 -8.84 -5.60
N ALA A 246 30.83 -8.73 -6.00
CA ALA A 246 31.35 -7.56 -6.72
C ALA A 246 30.63 -7.31 -8.07
N VAL A 247 30.07 -8.37 -8.69
CA VAL A 247 29.28 -8.27 -9.93
C VAL A 247 27.92 -7.60 -9.72
N ASP A 248 27.47 -7.51 -8.47
CA ASP A 248 26.24 -6.80 -8.14
C ASP A 248 26.45 -5.29 -8.10
N ALA A 249 27.71 -4.83 -7.98
CA ALA A 249 28.02 -3.41 -8.00
C ALA A 249 27.79 -2.86 -9.41
N ASN A 250 26.87 -1.89 -9.54
CA ASN A 250 26.46 -1.27 -10.81
C ASN A 250 25.64 -2.20 -11.74
N ALA A 251 25.11 -3.32 -11.24
CA ALA A 251 24.10 -4.07 -11.97
C ALA A 251 22.83 -3.22 -12.14
N PRO A 252 22.06 -3.38 -13.24
CA PRO A 252 20.79 -2.68 -13.38
C PRO A 252 19.83 -2.99 -12.23
N GLY A 253 19.13 -1.96 -11.73
CA GLY A 253 18.09 -2.09 -10.73
C GLY A 253 17.04 -3.13 -11.08
N THR A 254 16.58 -3.87 -10.07
CA THR A 254 15.55 -4.90 -10.25
C THR A 254 14.16 -4.33 -9.99
N SER A 255 13.18 -4.76 -10.76
CA SER A 255 11.79 -4.38 -10.53
C SER A 255 11.28 -4.86 -9.17
N TRP A 256 10.27 -4.17 -8.65
CA TRP A 256 9.49 -4.58 -7.48
C TRP A 256 9.00 -6.04 -7.56
N GLU A 257 9.25 -6.79 -6.49
CA GLU A 257 9.20 -8.25 -6.40
C GLU A 257 7.79 -8.80 -6.18
N GLY A 258 6.97 -8.64 -7.21
CA GLY A 258 5.60 -9.13 -7.30
C GLY A 258 4.83 -8.34 -8.34
N ASN A 259 3.63 -8.76 -8.67
CA ASN A 259 2.72 -7.97 -9.47
C ASN A 259 1.30 -8.11 -8.90
N ASN A 260 0.39 -7.29 -9.42
CA ASN A 260 -0.97 -7.26 -8.91
C ASN A 260 -1.80 -8.52 -9.28
N THR A 261 -1.20 -9.53 -9.91
CA THR A 261 -1.84 -10.82 -10.22
C THR A 261 -1.63 -11.88 -9.15
N ILE A 262 -0.82 -11.58 -8.13
CA ILE A 262 -0.44 -12.53 -7.08
C ILE A 262 -1.25 -12.23 -5.80
N ALA A 263 -1.90 -13.26 -5.25
CA ALA A 263 -2.70 -13.18 -4.04
C ALA A 263 -1.84 -13.11 -2.75
N SER A 264 -2.33 -12.41 -1.72
CA SER A 264 -1.65 -12.29 -0.41
C SER A 264 -1.70 -13.58 0.42
N GLY A 265 -2.71 -14.43 0.18
CA GLY A 265 -2.91 -15.71 0.86
C GLY A 265 -2.22 -16.86 0.13
N ILE A 266 -0.90 -16.77 -0.03
CA ILE A 266 -0.07 -17.73 -0.77
C ILE A 266 -0.31 -19.15 -0.21
N GLN A 267 -0.95 -20.01 -1.00
CA GLN A 267 -1.05 -21.44 -0.76
C GLN A 267 0.20 -22.17 -1.26
N VAL A 268 0.34 -23.45 -0.92
CA VAL A 268 1.54 -24.27 -1.17
C VAL A 268 2.02 -24.26 -2.64
N ASN A 269 1.13 -23.97 -3.60
CA ASN A 269 1.44 -23.91 -5.04
C ASN A 269 1.40 -22.50 -5.64
N ASP A 270 1.23 -21.45 -4.82
CA ASP A 270 1.18 -20.06 -5.31
C ASP A 270 2.59 -19.47 -5.45
N THR A 271 2.75 -18.51 -6.36
CA THR A 271 4.00 -17.79 -6.56
C THR A 271 4.39 -17.00 -5.30
N ALA A 272 5.51 -17.37 -4.66
CA ALA A 272 6.06 -16.60 -3.55
C ALA A 272 6.50 -15.19 -4.01
N THR A 273 6.29 -14.16 -3.19
CA THR A 273 6.65 -12.77 -3.50
C THR A 273 7.56 -12.18 -2.42
N GLY A 274 8.01 -10.94 -2.65
CA GLY A 274 8.80 -10.18 -1.70
C GLY A 274 10.30 -10.28 -1.95
N ALA A 275 11.07 -9.68 -1.06
CA ALA A 275 12.47 -9.32 -1.30
C ALA A 275 13.42 -10.50 -1.61
N ALA A 276 13.01 -11.74 -1.33
CA ALA A 276 13.77 -12.95 -1.64
C ALA A 276 13.43 -13.57 -3.02
N ASN A 277 12.37 -13.12 -3.72
CA ASN A 277 11.93 -13.71 -4.99
C ASN A 277 11.76 -12.67 -6.11
N VAL A 278 12.88 -12.27 -6.72
CA VAL A 278 12.93 -11.25 -7.79
C VAL A 278 12.13 -11.67 -9.04
N GLY A 279 12.05 -12.97 -9.31
CA GLY A 279 11.30 -13.51 -10.46
C GLY A 279 9.78 -13.36 -10.33
N ALA A 280 9.26 -13.04 -9.15
CA ALA A 280 7.83 -12.84 -8.92
C ALA A 280 7.25 -11.65 -9.70
N ALA A 281 8.08 -10.70 -10.13
CA ALA A 281 7.62 -9.54 -10.91
C ALA A 281 6.97 -9.93 -12.24
N THR A 282 7.47 -10.96 -12.91
CA THR A 282 6.99 -11.44 -14.22
C THR A 282 6.21 -12.74 -14.15
N ALA A 283 6.06 -13.32 -12.95
CA ALA A 283 5.31 -14.54 -12.73
C ALA A 283 3.79 -14.31 -12.87
N THR A 284 3.07 -15.35 -13.28
CA THR A 284 1.60 -15.36 -13.25
C THR A 284 1.14 -15.90 -11.91
N GLY A 285 0.34 -15.11 -11.18
CA GLY A 285 -0.26 -15.52 -9.91
C GLY A 285 -1.66 -16.09 -10.07
N ARG A 286 -2.27 -16.44 -8.94
CA ARG A 286 -3.68 -16.82 -8.84
C ARG A 286 -4.55 -15.55 -8.83
N GLN A 287 -5.44 -15.43 -9.81
CA GLN A 287 -6.27 -14.24 -10.05
C GLN A 287 -7.76 -14.54 -9.84
N TYR A 288 -8.16 -14.83 -8.60
CA TYR A 288 -9.58 -14.83 -8.27
C TYR A 288 -10.00 -13.43 -7.80
N ASP A 289 -11.23 -13.03 -8.12
CA ASP A 289 -11.74 -11.69 -7.77
C ASP A 289 -11.82 -11.51 -6.24
N GLU A 290 -12.04 -12.61 -5.50
CA GLU A 290 -12.03 -12.66 -4.05
C GLU A 290 -10.62 -12.62 -3.42
N ASP A 291 -9.57 -12.84 -4.21
CA ASP A 291 -8.20 -12.83 -3.71
C ASP A 291 -7.73 -11.38 -3.52
N ARG A 292 -7.24 -11.08 -2.32
CA ARG A 292 -6.52 -9.83 -2.06
C ARG A 292 -5.15 -9.86 -2.74
N VAL A 293 -4.75 -8.75 -3.34
CA VAL A 293 -3.41 -8.61 -3.93
C VAL A 293 -2.35 -8.65 -2.82
N VAL A 294 -1.20 -9.26 -3.13
CA VAL A 294 -0.06 -9.32 -2.22
C VAL A 294 0.43 -7.93 -1.82
N LEU A 295 0.96 -7.82 -0.60
CA LEU A 295 1.40 -6.56 -0.03
C LEU A 295 2.89 -6.59 0.31
N LEU A 296 3.52 -5.43 0.12
CA LEU A 296 4.93 -5.18 0.32
C LEU A 296 5.12 -4.09 1.37
N THR A 297 6.34 -4.03 1.90
CA THR A 297 6.80 -2.99 2.79
C THR A 297 8.05 -2.35 2.20
N ALA A 298 8.14 -1.03 2.25
CA ALA A 298 9.27 -0.27 1.74
C ALA A 298 9.82 0.69 2.80
N HIS A 299 11.08 1.03 2.66
CA HIS A 299 11.76 2.07 3.41
C HIS A 299 12.02 3.27 2.50
N TRP A 300 11.53 4.42 2.92
CA TRP A 300 11.90 5.70 2.36
C TRP A 300 12.97 6.34 3.23
N ILE A 301 14.16 6.53 2.67
CA ILE A 301 15.28 7.20 3.35
C ILE A 301 14.93 8.66 3.63
N MET A 302 14.98 9.03 4.92
CA MET A 302 14.73 10.38 5.38
C MET A 302 16.04 11.16 5.31
N GLU A 303 16.05 12.16 4.44
CA GLU A 303 17.10 13.19 4.43
C GLU A 303 16.64 14.31 5.35
N GLU A 304 17.61 14.89 6.05
CA GLU A 304 17.47 16.06 6.89
C GLU A 304 18.03 17.31 6.23
#